data_AF-A0A349TBN6-F1
#
_entry.id   AF-A0A349TBN6-F1
#
_cell.length_a   1.000
_cell.length_b   1.000
_cell.length_c   1.000
_cell.angle_alpha   90.00
_cell.angle_beta   90.00
_cell.angle_gamma   90.00
#
_symmetry.space_group_name_H-M   'P 1'
#
loop_
_entity.id
_entity.type
_entity.pdbx_description
1 polymer ?
#
loop_
_entity_poly.entity_id
_entity_poly.type
_entity_poly.pdbx_seq_one_letter_code
_entity_poly.pdbx_strand_id
1 'polypeptide(L)'
;MGFRMTEMVGCEFPLFAFSHCRDVVAAVSRAGGFGVMGAVRFTPEQLETELQWIDDNIDGKPYGIDVLIPEVQAVEHSVTADEIVEQIPAKYRDVTREILRECGIAEENADPYGGSQRPNTSLGQELLEVAFNHPVRLMANALGTAPPEMIAAGKKHGIPVAALVGAKEHALKQIEAGVDVIVAQGGEGGGHCGEDSTVVLIPEVVEAIEEAGADIPV
;
A
#
# COMPACT_ATOMS: atom_id res chain seq x y z
N MET A 1 26.96 -10.17 -9.80
CA MET A 1 26.69 -8.76 -9.43
C MET A 1 25.23 -8.74 -9.04
N GLY A 2 24.93 -8.71 -7.74
CA GLY A 2 23.56 -8.73 -7.23
C GLY A 2 22.94 -7.34 -7.31
N PHE A 3 21.61 -7.26 -7.42
CA PHE A 3 20.91 -5.98 -7.27
C PHE A 3 20.78 -5.67 -5.76
N ARG A 4 20.96 -4.42 -5.34
CA ARG A 4 20.82 -4.02 -3.93
C ARG A 4 19.51 -4.52 -3.31
N MET A 5 18.41 -4.43 -4.07
CA MET A 5 17.11 -4.93 -3.62
C MET A 5 17.09 -6.43 -3.38
N THR A 6 17.74 -7.24 -4.24
CA THR A 6 17.82 -8.70 -4.04
C THR A 6 18.57 -9.07 -2.76
N GLU A 7 19.64 -8.33 -2.45
CA GLU A 7 20.41 -8.54 -1.20
C GLU A 7 19.62 -8.09 0.04
N MET A 8 18.90 -6.97 -0.07
CA MET A 8 18.12 -6.40 1.03
C MET A 8 16.98 -7.32 1.48
N VAL A 9 16.19 -7.85 0.54
CA VAL A 9 15.00 -8.65 0.87
C VAL A 9 15.22 -10.17 0.76
N GLY A 10 16.33 -10.59 0.13
CA GLY A 10 16.75 -11.99 0.03
C GLY A 10 16.16 -12.76 -1.16
N CYS A 11 15.58 -12.09 -2.16
CA CYS A 11 15.10 -12.74 -3.39
C CYS A 11 16.24 -12.97 -4.40
N GLU A 12 16.00 -13.82 -5.40
CA GLU A 12 16.98 -14.14 -6.44
C GLU A 12 16.94 -13.13 -7.59
N PHE A 13 15.74 -12.72 -7.99
CA PHE A 13 15.50 -11.77 -9.07
C PHE A 13 14.85 -10.50 -8.53
N PRO A 14 15.18 -9.31 -9.08
CA PRO A 14 14.58 -8.04 -8.69
C PRO A 14 13.18 -7.89 -9.31
N LEU A 15 12.32 -8.89 -9.13
CA LEU A 15 10.96 -8.94 -9.65
C LEU A 15 9.99 -9.04 -8.48
N PHE A 16 9.31 -7.92 -8.23
CA PHE A 16 8.37 -7.77 -7.13
C PHE A 16 6.94 -7.90 -7.66
N ALA A 17 6.12 -8.75 -7.04
CA ALA A 17 4.75 -8.97 -7.43
C ALA A 17 3.80 -8.64 -6.29
N PHE A 18 3.14 -7.49 -6.40
CA PHE A 18 2.02 -7.14 -5.55
C PHE A 18 0.79 -7.98 -5.91
N SER A 19 0.14 -8.59 -4.92
CA SER A 19 -1.10 -9.33 -5.13
C SER A 19 -1.96 -9.37 -3.86
N HIS A 20 -3.28 -9.44 -4.06
CA HIS A 20 -4.24 -9.82 -3.01
C HIS A 20 -4.51 -11.33 -2.96
N CYS A 21 -3.80 -12.13 -3.76
CA CYS A 21 -3.93 -13.58 -3.81
C CYS A 21 -2.68 -14.22 -3.20
N ARG A 22 -2.83 -14.85 -2.04
CA ARG A 22 -1.75 -15.56 -1.34
C ARG A 22 -1.03 -16.60 -2.22
N ASP A 23 -1.76 -17.29 -3.10
CA ASP A 23 -1.19 -18.28 -4.03
C ASP A 23 -0.21 -17.63 -5.02
N VAL A 24 -0.51 -16.41 -5.48
CA VAL A 24 0.37 -15.65 -6.38
C VAL A 24 1.61 -15.18 -5.63
N VAL A 25 1.46 -14.68 -4.41
CA VAL A 25 2.59 -14.27 -3.55
C VAL A 25 3.55 -15.44 -3.36
N ALA A 26 3.04 -16.59 -2.91
CA ALA A 26 3.86 -17.78 -2.69
C ALA A 26 4.49 -18.30 -4.00
N ALA A 27 3.74 -18.32 -5.11
CA ALA A 27 4.26 -18.77 -6.40
C ALA A 27 5.41 -17.92 -6.93
N VAL A 28 5.30 -16.59 -6.83
CA VAL A 28 6.37 -15.67 -7.28
C VAL A 28 7.61 -15.82 -6.42
N SER A 29 7.46 -15.87 -5.09
CA SER A 29 8.59 -16.06 -4.17
C SER A 29 9.30 -17.41 -4.39
N ARG A 30 8.55 -18.50 -4.61
CA ARG A 30 9.13 -19.82 -4.97
C ARG A 30 9.87 -19.80 -6.29
N ALA A 31 9.42 -19.00 -7.26
CA ALA A 31 10.07 -18.83 -8.56
C ALA A 31 11.32 -17.93 -8.52
N GLY A 32 11.72 -17.42 -7.35
CA GLY A 32 12.91 -16.59 -7.17
C GLY A 32 12.64 -15.08 -7.19
N GLY A 33 11.41 -14.65 -7.49
CA GLY A 33 10.97 -13.27 -7.32
C GLY A 33 10.65 -12.94 -5.86
N PHE A 34 9.88 -11.88 -5.65
CA PHE A 34 9.43 -11.44 -4.33
C PHE A 34 7.94 -11.09 -4.35
N GLY A 35 7.11 -11.93 -3.75
CA GLY A 35 5.69 -11.63 -3.58
C GLY A 35 5.44 -10.59 -2.50
N VAL A 36 4.46 -9.71 -2.69
CA VAL A 36 4.01 -8.72 -1.69
C VAL A 36 2.50 -8.86 -1.49
N MET A 37 2.07 -9.22 -0.28
CA MET A 37 0.67 -9.43 0.05
C MET A 37 -0.02 -8.11 0.40
N GLY A 38 -1.04 -7.73 -0.37
CA GLY A 38 -1.87 -6.55 -0.09
C GLY A 38 -2.87 -6.81 1.04
N ALA A 39 -2.65 -6.21 2.21
CA ALA A 39 -3.35 -6.51 3.46
C ALA A 39 -4.33 -5.42 3.95
N VAL A 40 -4.51 -4.35 3.17
CA VAL A 40 -5.34 -3.18 3.54
C VAL A 40 -6.77 -3.50 3.97
N ARG A 41 -7.35 -4.63 3.51
CA ARG A 41 -8.76 -4.99 3.76
C ARG A 41 -8.95 -6.08 4.81
N PHE A 42 -7.89 -6.56 5.45
CA PHE A 42 -8.01 -7.66 6.41
C PHE A 42 -8.30 -7.18 7.83
N THR A 43 -9.03 -7.99 8.58
CA THR A 43 -8.93 -8.00 10.04
C THR A 43 -7.63 -8.70 10.47
N PRO A 44 -7.16 -8.53 11.73
CA PRO A 44 -5.96 -9.23 12.21
C PRO A 44 -6.07 -10.75 12.09
N GLU A 45 -7.24 -11.31 12.41
CA GLU A 45 -7.52 -12.76 12.30
C GLU A 45 -7.47 -13.26 10.85
N GLN A 46 -7.98 -12.47 9.91
CA GLN A 46 -7.90 -12.80 8.49
C GLN A 46 -6.46 -12.72 8.00
N LEU A 47 -5.73 -11.69 8.40
CA LEU A 47 -4.33 -11.54 8.02
C LEU A 47 -3.48 -12.70 8.54
N GLU A 48 -3.63 -13.08 9.81
CA GLU A 48 -2.97 -14.24 10.41
C GLU A 48 -3.23 -15.52 9.59
N THR A 49 -4.49 -15.75 9.23
CA THR A 49 -4.89 -16.92 8.41
C THR A 49 -4.19 -16.93 7.05
N GLU A 50 -4.11 -15.77 6.40
CA GLU A 50 -3.49 -15.62 5.08
C GLU A 50 -1.96 -15.74 5.14
N LEU A 51 -1.32 -15.12 6.13
CA LEU A 51 0.13 -15.16 6.32
C LEU A 51 0.61 -16.56 6.75
N GLN A 52 -0.09 -17.21 7.67
CA GLN A 52 0.22 -18.59 8.04
C GLN A 52 0.15 -19.53 6.84
N TRP A 53 -0.86 -19.34 5.97
CA TRP A 53 -0.94 -20.12 4.74
C TRP A 53 0.25 -19.85 3.81
N ILE A 54 0.68 -18.59 3.67
CA ILE A 54 1.86 -18.25 2.86
C ILE A 54 3.09 -18.96 3.42
N ASP A 55 3.33 -18.85 4.74
CA ASP A 55 4.47 -19.48 5.41
C ASP A 55 4.54 -21.00 5.17
N ASP A 56 3.39 -21.67 5.25
CA ASP A 56 3.28 -23.12 5.03
C ASP A 56 3.52 -23.52 3.56
N ASN A 57 3.37 -22.59 2.60
CA ASN A 57 3.37 -22.88 1.16
C ASN A 57 4.47 -22.15 0.37
N ILE A 58 5.34 -21.39 1.02
CA ILE A 58 6.36 -20.56 0.36
C ILE A 58 7.76 -21.20 0.34
N ASP A 59 7.92 -22.39 0.92
CA ASP A 59 9.19 -23.13 0.99
C ASP A 59 10.33 -22.31 1.62
N GLY A 60 10.00 -21.48 2.62
CA GLY A 60 10.96 -20.61 3.32
C GLY A 60 11.51 -19.47 2.45
N LYS A 61 10.91 -19.19 1.28
CA LYS A 61 11.29 -18.07 0.42
C LYS A 61 10.75 -16.75 0.97
N PRO A 62 11.44 -15.62 0.73
CA PRO A 62 11.06 -14.35 1.33
C PRO A 62 9.83 -13.75 0.63
N TYR A 63 9.05 -12.98 1.37
CA TYR A 63 7.93 -12.20 0.85
C TYR A 63 7.74 -10.92 1.68
N GLY A 64 6.95 -9.99 1.16
CA GLY A 64 6.61 -8.74 1.80
C GLY A 64 5.12 -8.61 2.06
N ILE A 65 4.74 -7.55 2.77
CA ILE A 65 3.36 -7.18 3.01
C ILE A 65 3.16 -5.70 2.72
N ASP A 66 2.02 -5.35 2.15
CA ASP A 66 1.54 -3.97 2.00
C ASP A 66 0.40 -3.75 3.00
N VAL A 67 0.68 -2.92 4.00
CA VAL A 67 -0.26 -2.57 5.07
C VAL A 67 -0.48 -1.08 5.05
N LEU A 68 -1.74 -0.68 5.09
CA LEU A 68 -2.08 0.72 5.23
C LEU A 68 -2.21 1.04 6.72
N ILE A 69 -1.29 1.84 7.24
CA ILE A 69 -1.52 2.55 8.49
C ILE A 69 -2.00 3.93 8.06
N PRO A 70 -3.29 4.20 8.17
CA PRO A 70 -3.75 5.49 7.75
C PRO A 70 -3.21 6.56 8.70
N GLU A 71 -2.52 7.53 8.11
CA GLU A 71 -2.08 8.72 8.81
C GLU A 71 -3.30 9.38 9.47
N VAL A 72 -3.17 9.76 10.74
CA VAL A 72 -4.14 10.68 11.36
C VAL A 72 -3.98 12.01 10.64
N GLN A 73 -4.63 12.15 9.49
CA GLN A 73 -4.78 13.45 8.89
C GLN A 73 -5.53 14.28 9.93
N ALA A 74 -4.88 15.33 10.42
CA ALA A 74 -5.50 16.42 11.14
C ALA A 74 -6.43 17.16 10.17
N VAL A 75 -7.46 16.48 9.66
CA VAL A 75 -8.58 17.12 9.01
C VAL A 75 -9.30 17.84 10.14
N GLU A 76 -9.39 19.17 10.06
CA GLU A 76 -10.25 19.93 10.98
C GLU A 76 -11.62 19.25 11.05
N HIS A 77 -11.92 18.65 12.21
CA HIS A 77 -13.07 17.79 12.42
C HIS A 77 -14.38 18.59 12.58
N SER A 78 -14.75 19.37 11.56
CA SER A 78 -16.01 20.13 11.56
C SER A 78 -17.06 19.60 10.59
N VAL A 79 -16.70 18.72 9.65
CA VAL A 79 -17.62 18.21 8.63
C VAL A 79 -17.89 16.71 8.84
N THR A 80 -19.15 16.37 8.99
CA THR A 80 -19.67 15.00 9.17
C THR A 80 -19.83 14.29 7.82
N ALA A 81 -19.87 12.95 7.85
CA ALA A 81 -20.09 12.16 6.65
C ALA A 81 -21.44 12.48 5.97
N ASP A 82 -22.47 12.80 6.77
CA ASP A 82 -23.78 13.21 6.26
C ASP A 82 -23.71 14.57 5.55
N GLU A 83 -22.98 15.54 6.09
CA GLU A 83 -22.76 16.84 5.44
C GLU A 83 -21.96 16.73 4.14
N ILE A 84 -21.04 15.77 4.03
CA ILE A 84 -20.34 15.46 2.76
C ILE A 84 -21.33 14.85 1.77
N VAL A 85 -22.16 13.91 2.22
CA VAL A 85 -23.18 13.27 1.38
C VAL A 85 -24.18 14.31 0.86
N GLU A 86 -24.65 15.23 1.70
CA GLU A 86 -25.55 16.33 1.33
C GLU A 86 -24.98 17.26 0.26
N GLN A 87 -23.66 17.42 0.20
CA GLN A 87 -22.99 18.21 -0.83
C GLN A 87 -22.97 17.54 -2.21
N ILE A 88 -23.24 16.22 -2.31
CA ILE A 88 -23.27 15.51 -3.59
C ILE A 88 -24.51 15.96 -4.39
N PRO A 89 -24.34 16.62 -5.56
CA PRO A 89 -25.48 17.07 -6.35
C PRO A 89 -26.42 15.94 -6.74
N ALA A 90 -27.73 16.21 -6.69
CA ALA A 90 -28.79 15.23 -6.99
C ALA A 90 -28.58 14.50 -8.33
N LYS A 91 -28.08 15.20 -9.35
CA LYS A 91 -27.77 14.62 -10.67
C LYS A 91 -26.88 13.38 -10.62
N TYR A 92 -25.94 13.27 -9.66
CA TYR A 92 -25.06 12.09 -9.55
C TYR A 92 -25.77 10.93 -8.84
N ARG A 93 -26.69 11.23 -7.92
CA ARG A 93 -27.56 10.23 -7.28
C ARG A 93 -28.56 9.67 -8.29
N ASP A 94 -29.11 10.54 -9.14
CA ASP A 94 -30.05 10.16 -10.20
C ASP A 94 -29.42 9.20 -11.21
N VAL A 95 -28.17 9.46 -11.64
CA VAL A 95 -27.41 8.55 -12.52
C VAL A 95 -27.25 7.17 -11.89
N THR A 96 -26.94 7.09 -10.60
CA THR A 96 -26.80 5.80 -9.90
C THR A 96 -28.11 5.02 -9.92
N ARG A 97 -29.23 5.71 -9.61
CA ARG A 97 -30.58 5.11 -9.63
C ARG A 97 -31.00 4.68 -11.04
N GLU A 98 -30.68 5.46 -12.05
CA GLU A 98 -30.95 5.12 -13.45
C GLU A 98 -30.22 3.83 -13.87
N ILE A 99 -28.92 3.72 -13.57
CA ILE A 99 -28.14 2.51 -13.84
C ILE A 99 -28.74 1.29 -13.12
N LEU A 100 -29.15 1.44 -11.86
CA LEU A 100 -29.79 0.34 -11.10
C LEU A 100 -31.10 -0.10 -11.77
N ARG A 101 -31.95 0.85 -12.19
CA ARG A 101 -33.19 0.55 -12.93
C ARG A 101 -32.93 -0.17 -14.24
N GLU A 102 -31.96 0.29 -15.02
CA GLU A 102 -31.58 -0.33 -16.30
C GLU A 102 -31.09 -1.78 -16.10
N CYS A 103 -30.42 -2.05 -14.98
CA CYS A 103 -29.97 -3.38 -14.61
C CYS A 103 -31.06 -4.24 -13.93
N GLY A 104 -32.25 -3.69 -13.65
CA GLY A 104 -33.32 -4.38 -12.92
C GLY A 104 -33.01 -4.61 -11.43
N ILE A 105 -32.14 -3.79 -10.84
CA ILE A 105 -31.72 -3.87 -9.44
C ILE A 105 -32.55 -2.89 -8.60
N ALA A 106 -32.94 -3.30 -7.39
CA ALA A 106 -33.66 -2.44 -6.46
C ALA A 106 -32.82 -1.23 -6.02
N GLU A 107 -33.46 -0.07 -5.90
CA GLU A 107 -32.79 1.20 -5.55
C GLU A 107 -32.57 1.42 -4.04
N GLU A 108 -32.87 0.41 -3.23
CA GLU A 108 -32.78 0.49 -1.76
C GLU A 108 -31.38 0.82 -1.24
N ASN A 109 -30.34 0.57 -2.05
CA ASN A 109 -28.94 0.90 -1.75
C ASN A 109 -28.33 1.93 -2.73
N ALA A 110 -29.17 2.75 -3.37
CA ALA A 110 -28.71 3.71 -4.39
C ALA A 110 -28.14 5.00 -3.80
N ASP A 111 -28.45 5.30 -2.54
CA ASP A 111 -27.94 6.49 -1.89
C ASP A 111 -26.47 6.34 -1.50
N PRO A 112 -25.66 7.39 -1.65
CA PRO A 112 -24.25 7.35 -1.27
C PRO A 112 -24.15 7.14 0.24
N TYR A 113 -23.37 6.14 0.63
CA TYR A 113 -22.99 5.93 2.02
C TYR A 113 -21.78 6.80 2.34
N GLY A 114 -21.86 7.58 3.41
CA GLY A 114 -20.69 8.22 3.98
C GLY A 114 -19.67 7.14 4.37
N GLY A 115 -18.41 7.31 3.93
CA GLY A 115 -17.35 6.35 4.23
C GLY A 115 -17.19 6.21 5.75
N SER A 116 -17.61 5.08 6.32
CA SER A 116 -17.35 4.73 7.72
C SER A 116 -15.92 4.23 7.93
N GLN A 117 -14.96 4.77 7.17
CA GLN A 117 -13.55 4.51 7.38
C GLN A 117 -13.00 5.74 8.06
N ARG A 118 -13.37 5.92 9.35
CA ARG A 118 -12.37 6.53 10.22
C ARG A 118 -11.13 5.66 10.03
N PRO A 119 -9.99 6.23 9.65
CA PRO A 119 -8.76 5.47 9.64
C PRO A 119 -8.57 4.83 11.02
N ASN A 120 -8.79 3.53 11.09
CA ASN A 120 -8.72 2.80 12.35
C ASN A 120 -7.24 2.57 12.63
N THR A 121 -6.60 3.55 13.27
CA THR A 121 -5.18 3.51 13.60
C THR A 121 -4.83 2.33 14.49
N SER A 122 -5.74 1.91 15.39
CA SER A 122 -5.60 0.66 16.15
C SER A 122 -5.55 -0.58 15.24
N LEU A 123 -6.39 -0.64 14.21
CA LEU A 123 -6.36 -1.74 13.24
C LEU A 123 -5.04 -1.78 12.48
N GLY A 124 -4.49 -0.63 12.08
CA GLY A 124 -3.18 -0.57 11.43
C GLY A 124 -2.05 -1.15 12.30
N GLN A 125 -2.05 -0.81 13.59
CA GLN A 125 -1.08 -1.35 14.56
C GLN A 125 -1.27 -2.85 14.81
N GLU A 126 -2.51 -3.33 14.94
CA GLU A 126 -2.79 -4.76 15.10
C GLU A 126 -2.33 -5.56 13.86
N LEU A 127 -2.52 -5.04 12.65
CA LEU A 127 -2.04 -5.69 11.42
C LEU A 127 -0.50 -5.70 11.33
N LEU A 128 0.16 -4.63 11.79
CA LEU A 128 1.63 -4.62 11.92
C LEU A 128 2.10 -5.73 12.87
N GLU A 129 1.49 -5.83 14.04
CA GLU A 129 1.86 -6.82 15.06
C GLU A 129 1.71 -8.25 14.54
N VAL A 130 0.61 -8.54 13.85
CA VAL A 130 0.43 -9.82 13.15
C VAL A 130 1.56 -10.03 12.15
N ALA A 131 1.82 -9.07 11.25
CA ALA A 131 2.86 -9.20 10.24
C ALA A 131 4.26 -9.47 10.83
N PHE A 132 4.60 -8.88 11.98
CA PHE A 132 5.90 -9.10 12.63
C PHE A 132 6.05 -10.48 13.30
N ASN A 133 4.96 -11.22 13.50
CA ASN A 133 5.02 -12.61 13.95
C ASN A 133 5.32 -13.60 12.81
N HIS A 134 5.30 -13.13 11.57
CA HIS A 134 5.59 -13.89 10.37
C HIS A 134 6.96 -13.50 9.78
N PRO A 135 7.59 -14.35 8.95
CA PRO A 135 8.91 -14.11 8.35
C PRO A 135 8.87 -13.11 7.17
N VAL A 136 8.12 -12.02 7.31
CA VAL A 136 8.04 -10.93 6.35
C VAL A 136 9.40 -10.23 6.21
N ARG A 137 9.77 -9.87 4.99
CA ARG A 137 11.08 -9.28 4.63
C ARG A 137 11.00 -7.88 4.03
N LEU A 138 9.80 -7.33 3.87
CA LEU A 138 9.56 -5.96 3.41
C LEU A 138 8.18 -5.50 3.87
N MET A 139 8.08 -4.26 4.33
CA MET A 139 6.82 -3.59 4.64
C MET A 139 6.59 -2.50 3.60
N ALA A 140 5.48 -2.52 2.89
CA ALA A 140 5.14 -1.47 1.94
C ALA A 140 4.02 -0.59 2.50
N ASN A 141 4.17 0.72 2.32
CA ASN A 141 3.13 1.72 2.53
C ASN A 141 2.64 2.23 1.17
N ALA A 142 1.44 1.82 0.76
CA ALA A 142 0.89 2.17 -0.55
C ALA A 142 0.27 3.57 -0.67
N LEU A 143 -0.14 4.21 0.43
CA LEU A 143 -0.83 5.51 0.37
C LEU A 143 -0.25 6.49 1.40
N GLY A 144 -0.02 7.72 0.94
CA GLY A 144 0.47 8.80 1.79
C GLY A 144 1.92 8.62 2.24
N THR A 145 2.34 9.47 3.18
CA THR A 145 3.67 9.37 3.80
C THR A 145 3.71 8.16 4.73
N ALA A 146 4.79 7.37 4.69
CA ALA A 146 4.93 6.23 5.60
C ALA A 146 4.88 6.71 7.06
N PRO A 147 3.97 6.17 7.90
CA PRO A 147 3.82 6.68 9.26
C PRO A 147 5.06 6.42 10.13
N PRO A 148 5.41 7.35 11.05
CA PRO A 148 6.58 7.20 11.92
C PRO A 148 6.63 5.90 12.70
N GLU A 149 5.47 5.40 13.14
CA GLU A 149 5.33 4.11 13.83
C GLU A 149 5.70 2.91 12.95
N MET A 150 5.39 2.95 11.65
CA MET A 150 5.77 1.90 10.70
C MET A 150 7.29 1.91 10.51
N ILE A 151 7.89 3.09 10.33
CA ILE A 151 9.34 3.27 10.17
C ILE A 151 10.07 2.79 11.43
N ALA A 152 9.60 3.18 12.61
CA ALA A 152 10.19 2.76 13.87
C ALA A 152 10.09 1.24 14.08
N ALA A 153 8.95 0.64 13.72
CA ALA A 153 8.75 -0.80 13.83
C ALA A 153 9.64 -1.57 12.82
N GLY A 154 9.72 -1.13 11.56
CA GLY A 154 10.63 -1.69 10.56
C GLY A 154 12.08 -1.69 11.05
N LYS A 155 12.57 -0.54 11.55
CA LYS A 155 13.92 -0.42 12.14
C LYS A 155 14.14 -1.36 13.34
N LYS A 156 13.16 -1.46 14.23
CA LYS A 156 13.23 -2.35 15.41
C LYS A 156 13.34 -3.82 15.02
N HIS A 157 12.63 -4.24 13.98
CA HIS A 157 12.58 -5.63 13.52
C HIS A 157 13.61 -5.95 12.42
N GLY A 158 14.36 -4.95 11.94
CA GLY A 158 15.31 -5.12 10.83
C GLY A 158 14.63 -5.43 9.51
N ILE A 159 13.41 -4.93 9.31
CA ILE A 159 12.61 -5.10 8.10
C ILE A 159 12.53 -3.74 7.38
N PRO A 160 12.98 -3.63 6.12
CA PRO A 160 12.92 -2.38 5.37
C PRO A 160 11.48 -1.94 5.12
N VAL A 161 11.26 -0.63 5.14
CA VAL A 161 9.99 0.01 4.78
C VAL A 161 10.10 0.64 3.39
N ALA A 162 9.24 0.20 2.48
CA ALA A 162 9.04 0.77 1.16
C ALA A 162 7.84 1.73 1.15
N ALA A 163 7.91 2.77 0.33
CA ALA A 163 6.77 3.65 0.10
C ALA A 163 6.56 3.93 -1.39
N LEU A 164 5.30 3.93 -1.82
CA LEU A 164 4.92 4.25 -3.19
C LEU A 164 4.92 5.76 -3.42
N VAL A 165 5.43 6.17 -4.58
CA VAL A 165 5.47 7.57 -5.01
C VAL A 165 4.98 7.70 -6.44
N GLY A 166 4.06 8.64 -6.67
CA GLY A 166 3.57 9.00 -8.01
C GLY A 166 4.09 10.34 -8.54
N ALA A 167 4.98 11.00 -7.80
CA ALA A 167 5.60 12.30 -8.16
C ALA A 167 6.89 12.48 -7.35
N LYS A 168 7.83 13.30 -7.83
CA LYS A 168 9.10 13.56 -7.12
C LYS A 168 8.92 14.24 -5.75
N GLU A 169 7.90 15.08 -5.59
CA GLU A 169 7.61 15.72 -4.31
C GLU A 169 7.17 14.71 -3.25
N HIS A 170 6.56 13.59 -3.68
CA HIS A 170 6.26 12.47 -2.79
C HIS A 170 7.55 11.77 -2.34
N ALA A 171 8.51 11.55 -3.25
CA ALA A 171 9.81 10.97 -2.91
C ALA A 171 10.54 11.79 -1.83
N LEU A 172 10.60 13.11 -1.98
CA LEU A 172 11.22 14.00 -0.98
C LEU A 172 10.60 13.86 0.41
N LYS A 173 9.27 13.74 0.50
CA LYS A 173 8.57 13.50 1.77
C LYS A 173 8.90 12.15 2.38
N GLN A 174 9.02 11.10 1.56
CA GLN A 174 9.39 9.77 2.05
C GLN A 174 10.85 9.71 2.53
N ILE A 175 11.76 10.43 1.85
CA ILE A 175 13.15 10.58 2.30
C ILE A 175 13.18 11.23 3.69
N GLU A 176 12.42 12.31 3.89
CA GLU A 176 12.31 12.98 5.19
C GLU A 176 11.71 12.07 6.27
N ALA A 177 10.69 11.26 5.92
CA ALA A 177 10.11 10.26 6.81
C ALA A 177 11.09 9.13 7.18
N GLY A 178 12.10 8.91 6.32
CA GLY A 178 13.17 7.92 6.54
C GLY A 178 12.79 6.52 6.09
N VAL A 179 12.12 6.39 4.94
CA VAL A 179 11.88 5.10 4.26
C VAL A 179 13.19 4.49 3.77
N ASP A 180 13.21 3.17 3.62
CA ASP A 180 14.37 2.42 3.17
C ASP A 180 14.35 2.14 1.66
N VAL A 181 13.17 2.21 1.03
CA VAL A 181 12.93 1.94 -0.40
C VAL A 181 11.85 2.86 -0.94
N ILE A 182 12.02 3.35 -2.17
CA ILE A 182 10.99 4.08 -2.90
C ILE A 182 10.46 3.19 -4.02
N VAL A 183 9.15 3.15 -4.22
CA VAL A 183 8.51 2.47 -5.35
C VAL A 183 7.91 3.54 -6.26
N ALA A 184 8.60 3.88 -7.34
CA ALA A 184 8.12 4.84 -8.33
C ALA A 184 7.02 4.22 -9.20
N GLN A 185 5.78 4.66 -9.02
CA GLN A 185 4.60 4.16 -9.72
C GLN A 185 4.08 5.22 -10.69
N GLY A 186 4.37 5.05 -11.98
CA GLY A 186 3.83 5.92 -13.01
C GLY A 186 2.33 5.72 -13.22
N GLY A 187 1.70 6.65 -13.94
CA GLY A 187 0.26 6.64 -14.25
C GLY A 187 -0.19 5.44 -15.09
N GLU A 188 0.74 4.71 -15.72
CA GLU A 188 0.46 3.44 -16.38
C GLU A 188 0.25 2.28 -15.40
N GLY A 189 0.62 2.47 -14.12
CA GLY A 189 0.36 1.53 -13.04
C GLY A 189 -1.14 1.33 -12.80
N GLY A 190 -1.51 0.17 -12.26
CA GLY A 190 -2.88 -0.07 -11.79
C GLY A 190 -3.09 0.44 -10.36
N GLY A 191 -4.31 0.87 -10.03
CA GLY A 191 -4.69 1.30 -8.69
C GLY A 191 -4.60 2.81 -8.47
N HIS A 192 -4.15 3.23 -7.29
CA HIS A 192 -3.97 4.64 -6.94
C HIS A 192 -2.60 5.11 -7.42
N CYS A 193 -2.54 5.78 -8.56
CA CYS A 193 -1.29 6.21 -9.19
C CYS A 193 -1.21 7.73 -9.29
N GLY A 194 0.00 8.24 -9.55
CA GLY A 194 0.21 9.63 -9.97
C GLY A 194 -0.17 9.86 -11.43
N GLU A 195 -0.03 11.11 -11.89
CA GLU A 195 -0.30 11.49 -13.28
C GLU A 195 0.93 11.29 -14.20
N ASP A 196 2.14 11.27 -13.63
CA ASP A 196 3.38 11.19 -14.40
C ASP A 196 3.63 9.79 -14.96
N SER A 197 4.05 9.70 -16.22
CA SER A 197 4.40 8.42 -16.85
C SER A 197 5.66 7.80 -16.22
N THR A 198 5.74 6.47 -16.19
CA THR A 198 6.84 5.72 -15.58
C THR A 198 8.21 6.12 -16.14
N VAL A 199 8.29 6.38 -17.45
CA VAL A 199 9.54 6.78 -18.13
C VAL A 199 10.01 8.19 -17.75
N VAL A 200 9.12 9.03 -17.24
CA VAL A 200 9.42 10.39 -16.74
C VAL A 200 9.62 10.37 -15.22
N LEU A 201 8.75 9.66 -14.49
CA LEU A 201 8.76 9.63 -13.03
C LEU A 201 10.05 9.03 -12.46
N ILE A 202 10.50 7.89 -13.00
CA ILE A 202 11.71 7.20 -12.48
C ILE A 202 12.94 8.14 -12.49
N PRO A 203 13.33 8.78 -13.61
CA PRO A 203 14.50 9.65 -13.61
C PRO A 203 14.32 10.87 -12.68
N GLU A 204 13.13 11.47 -12.61
CA GLU A 204 12.89 12.60 -11.69
C GLU A 204 13.03 12.20 -10.22
N VAL A 205 12.55 11.01 -9.84
CA VAL A 205 12.68 10.48 -8.49
C VAL A 205 14.15 10.19 -8.15
N VAL A 206 14.89 9.58 -9.08
CA VAL A 206 16.33 9.30 -8.89
C VAL A 206 17.11 10.61 -8.72
N GLU A 207 16.87 11.62 -9.57
CA GLU A 207 17.50 12.94 -9.45
C GLU A 207 17.17 13.61 -8.12
N ALA A 208 15.90 13.56 -7.68
CA ALA A 208 15.49 14.12 -6.40
C ALA A 208 16.17 13.45 -5.19
N ILE A 209 16.41 12.13 -5.25
CA ILE A 209 17.15 11.38 -4.21
C ILE A 209 18.61 11.84 -4.16
N GLU A 210 19.25 11.98 -5.33
CA GLU A 210 20.64 12.45 -5.44
C GLU A 210 20.80 13.89 -4.93
N GLU A 211 19.91 14.80 -5.32
CA GLU A 211 19.91 16.21 -4.87
C GLU A 211 19.67 16.33 -3.36
N ALA A 212 18.84 15.46 -2.78
CA ALA A 212 18.63 15.38 -1.34
C ALA A 212 19.82 14.78 -0.58
N GLY A 213 20.84 14.26 -1.28
CA GLY A 213 21.98 13.58 -0.68
C GLY A 213 21.61 12.26 0.00
N ALA A 214 20.51 11.63 -0.42
CA ALA A 214 20.03 10.36 0.10
C ALA A 214 20.58 9.19 -0.73
N ASP A 215 20.64 8.00 -0.12
CA ASP A 215 21.06 6.76 -0.78
C ASP A 215 19.97 5.68 -0.58
N ILE A 216 18.86 5.86 -1.29
CA ILE A 216 17.66 5.01 -1.22
C ILE A 216 17.42 4.35 -2.58
N PRO A 217 17.24 3.02 -2.66
CA PRO A 217 16.89 2.34 -3.90
C PRO A 217 15.47 2.70 -4.37
N VAL A 218 15.32 2.78 -5.70
CA VAL A 218 14.06 2.99 -6.43
C VAL A 218 13.74 1.73 -7.24
#